data_AF-M3GZE3-F1
#
_entry.id   AF-M3GZE3-F1
#
_cell.length_a   1.000
_cell.length_b   1.000
_cell.length_c   1.000
_cell.angle_alpha   90.00
_cell.angle_beta   90.00
_cell.angle_gamma   90.00
#
_symmetry.space_group_name_H-M   'P 1'
#
loop_
_entity.id
_entity.type
_entity.pdbx_description
1 polymer ?
#
loop_
_entity_poly.entity_id
_entity_poly.type
_entity_poly.pdbx_seq_one_letter_code
_entity_poly.pdbx_strand_id
1 'polypeptide(L)'
;MEFGVTISIVLYKQNALIFKESLSSLLNSIIYQISNVSKTILYKIEVLDNTPGYGEEIKNIVNDLENEFSFKDRVKFQYFHFPENPGYGVANNRSILKSNNEFHLVLNPDIKMIPETLDLCVRYLEEHPGCDAVVPSVWDWESGSDGKHNIQFLVKSYPTVFVLFFEVFCAECFKKNISKILRPIRPKGKGLESNSGRRTFD
;
A
#
# COMPACT_ATOMS: atom_id res chain seq x y z
N MET A 1 22.56 -3.72 -14.17
CA MET A 1 22.35 -3.40 -12.75
C MET A 1 21.11 -4.17 -12.34
N GLU A 2 21.23 -5.04 -11.35
CA GLU A 2 20.08 -5.77 -10.81
C GLU A 2 19.22 -4.76 -10.04
N PHE A 3 17.98 -4.64 -10.47
CA PHE A 3 17.02 -3.72 -9.90
C PHE A 3 16.24 -4.46 -8.80
N GLY A 4 16.17 -3.87 -7.62
CA GLY A 4 15.56 -4.51 -6.45
C GLY A 4 14.39 -3.72 -5.90
N VAL A 5 13.32 -4.39 -5.52
CA VAL A 5 12.20 -3.81 -4.77
C VAL A 5 12.02 -4.58 -3.46
N THR A 6 12.20 -3.91 -2.33
CA THR A 6 11.79 -4.45 -1.02
C THR A 6 10.37 -4.03 -0.72
N ILE A 7 9.53 -4.96 -0.30
CA ILE A 7 8.13 -4.74 0.06
C ILE A 7 7.99 -5.11 1.54
N SER A 8 7.59 -4.16 2.37
CA SER A 8 7.32 -4.40 3.79
C SER A 8 5.84 -4.41 4.07
N ILE A 9 5.36 -5.48 4.72
CA ILE A 9 3.97 -5.66 5.13
C ILE A 9 3.94 -5.86 6.65
N VAL A 10 3.38 -4.91 7.39
CA VAL A 10 3.27 -5.00 8.84
C VAL A 10 1.91 -5.56 9.23
N LEU A 11 1.90 -6.59 10.08
CA LEU A 11 0.70 -7.26 10.58
C LEU A 11 0.47 -6.96 12.05
N TYR A 12 -0.80 -6.83 12.45
CA TYR A 12 -1.20 -6.80 13.85
C TYR A 12 -2.61 -7.38 14.01
N LYS A 13 -2.71 -8.60 14.56
CA LYS A 13 -4.00 -9.33 14.70
C LYS A 13 -4.81 -9.36 13.40
N GLN A 14 -4.12 -9.57 12.28
CA GLN A 14 -4.70 -9.46 10.94
C GLN A 14 -5.67 -10.62 10.65
N ASN A 15 -6.74 -10.33 9.91
CA ASN A 15 -7.60 -11.37 9.36
C ASN A 15 -6.86 -12.12 8.23
N ALA A 16 -6.71 -13.43 8.41
CA ALA A 16 -5.98 -14.30 7.49
C ALA A 16 -6.55 -14.29 6.06
N LEU A 17 -7.87 -14.21 5.88
CA LEU A 17 -8.50 -14.18 4.56
C LEU A 17 -8.18 -12.89 3.82
N ILE A 18 -8.33 -11.75 4.49
CA ILE A 18 -8.03 -10.43 3.91
C ILE A 18 -6.55 -10.35 3.53
N PHE A 19 -5.67 -10.81 4.42
CA PHE A 19 -4.24 -10.86 4.16
C PHE A 19 -3.89 -11.73 2.97
N LYS A 20 -4.50 -12.93 2.86
CA LYS A 20 -4.30 -13.82 1.73
C LYS A 20 -4.70 -13.15 0.42
N GLU A 21 -5.87 -12.51 0.36
CA GLU A 21 -6.32 -11.80 -0.83
C GLU A 21 -5.38 -10.64 -1.21
N SER A 22 -4.95 -9.85 -0.22
CA SER A 22 -3.99 -8.77 -0.42
C SER A 22 -2.67 -9.30 -0.98
N LEU A 23 -2.10 -10.32 -0.36
CA LEU A 23 -0.82 -10.91 -0.78
C LEU A 23 -0.91 -11.55 -2.16
N SER A 24 -1.98 -12.28 -2.48
CA SER A 24 -2.23 -12.80 -3.83
C SER A 24 -2.33 -11.68 -4.87
N SER A 25 -2.98 -10.56 -4.55
CA SER A 25 -3.06 -9.41 -5.47
C SER A 25 -1.69 -8.76 -5.71
N LEU A 26 -0.84 -8.69 -4.67
CA LEU A 26 0.54 -8.23 -4.79
C LEU A 26 1.34 -9.14 -5.71
N LEU A 27 1.25 -10.46 -5.51
CA LEU A 27 1.97 -11.42 -6.35
C LEU A 27 1.52 -11.34 -7.81
N ASN A 28 0.23 -11.17 -8.07
CA ASN A 28 -0.27 -10.93 -9.43
C ASN A 28 0.31 -9.66 -10.07
N SER A 29 0.46 -8.58 -9.31
CA SER A 29 1.11 -7.36 -9.80
C SER A 29 2.60 -7.57 -10.10
N ILE A 30 3.30 -8.32 -9.25
CA ILE A 30 4.71 -8.70 -9.47
C ILE A 30 4.85 -9.55 -10.75
N ILE A 31 3.96 -10.52 -10.98
CA ILE A 31 3.94 -11.35 -12.19
C ILE A 31 3.76 -10.49 -13.44
N TYR A 32 2.80 -9.58 -13.39
CA TYR A 32 2.52 -8.67 -14.48
C TYR A 32 3.77 -7.87 -14.83
N GLN A 33 4.45 -7.31 -13.83
CA GLN A 33 5.67 -6.55 -14.04
C GLN A 33 6.82 -7.41 -14.58
N ILE A 34 7.03 -8.62 -14.04
CA ILE A 34 8.06 -9.56 -14.54
C ILE A 34 7.80 -9.97 -15.99
N SER A 35 6.54 -10.09 -16.39
CA SER A 35 6.15 -10.51 -17.74
C SER A 35 6.23 -9.37 -18.76
N ASN A 36 5.95 -8.13 -18.33
CA ASN A 36 5.85 -6.97 -19.22
C ASN A 36 7.14 -6.16 -19.33
N VAL A 37 8.07 -6.31 -18.37
CA VAL A 37 9.31 -5.53 -18.31
C VAL A 37 10.51 -6.41 -18.69
N SER A 38 11.33 -5.97 -19.65
CA SER A 38 12.51 -6.71 -20.10
C SER A 38 13.66 -6.74 -19.08
N LYS A 39 13.61 -5.91 -18.04
CA LYS A 39 14.61 -5.84 -16.97
C LYS A 39 14.40 -7.00 -15.96
N THR A 40 15.50 -7.57 -15.47
CA THR A 40 15.45 -8.51 -14.35
C THR A 40 15.28 -7.72 -13.05
N ILE A 41 14.11 -7.84 -12.44
CA ILE A 41 13.77 -7.25 -11.15
C ILE A 41 13.72 -8.34 -10.08
N LEU A 42 14.39 -8.10 -8.96
CA LEU A 42 14.34 -8.94 -7.77
C LEU A 42 13.39 -8.31 -6.74
N TYR A 43 12.46 -9.11 -6.24
CA TYR A 43 11.52 -8.70 -5.20
C TYR A 43 11.87 -9.37 -3.88
N LYS A 44 11.90 -8.58 -2.82
CA LYS A 44 12.05 -9.06 -1.45
C LYS A 44 10.80 -8.69 -0.67
N ILE A 45 10.00 -9.68 -0.28
CA ILE A 45 8.79 -9.47 0.50
C ILE A 45 9.10 -9.78 1.96
N GLU A 46 8.99 -8.77 2.82
CA GLU A 46 9.17 -8.86 4.26
C GLU A 46 7.81 -8.74 4.97
N VAL A 47 7.38 -9.82 5.60
CA VAL A 47 6.19 -9.84 6.45
C VAL A 47 6.63 -9.66 7.90
N LEU A 48 6.20 -8.55 8.50
CA LEU A 48 6.60 -8.09 9.84
C LEU A 48 5.40 -8.23 10.78
N ASP A 49 5.34 -9.32 11.52
CA ASP A 49 4.21 -9.62 12.40
C ASP A 49 4.42 -9.08 13.81
N ASN A 50 3.71 -8.00 14.14
CA ASN A 50 3.73 -7.36 15.45
C ASN A 50 2.68 -7.96 16.42
N THR A 51 2.05 -9.07 16.07
CA THR A 51 1.03 -9.71 16.91
C THR A 51 1.69 -10.31 18.15
N PRO A 52 1.15 -10.12 19.37
CA PRO A 52 1.76 -10.68 20.59
C PRO A 52 1.82 -12.21 20.63
N GLY A 53 0.97 -12.88 19.84
CA GLY A 53 0.94 -14.33 19.68
C GLY A 53 1.35 -14.72 18.26
N TYR A 54 1.97 -15.90 18.15
CA TYR A 54 2.46 -16.41 16.88
C TYR A 54 1.31 -16.85 15.97
N GLY A 55 1.15 -16.20 14.82
CA GLY A 55 0.15 -16.55 13.82
C GLY A 55 0.64 -17.70 12.93
N GLU A 56 0.52 -18.95 13.40
CA GLU A 56 0.84 -20.14 12.56
C GLU A 56 0.08 -20.11 11.23
N GLU A 57 -1.18 -19.68 11.25
CA GLU A 57 -2.03 -19.53 10.07
C GLU A 57 -1.42 -18.56 9.04
N ILE A 58 -0.93 -17.40 9.47
CA ILE A 58 -0.30 -16.42 8.58
C ILE A 58 0.96 -16.98 7.97
N LYS A 59 1.78 -17.67 8.76
CA LYS A 59 2.99 -18.30 8.24
C LYS A 59 2.68 -19.39 7.22
N ASN A 60 1.64 -20.20 7.47
CA ASN A 60 1.19 -21.20 6.51
C ASN A 60 0.74 -20.54 5.20
N ILE A 61 -0.03 -19.45 5.27
CA ILE A 61 -0.43 -18.69 4.08
C ILE A 61 0.79 -18.17 3.31
N VAL A 62 1.79 -17.62 4.00
CA VAL A 62 3.02 -17.14 3.34
C VAL A 62 3.76 -18.30 2.67
N ASN A 63 3.91 -19.43 3.35
CA ASN A 63 4.57 -20.61 2.79
C ASN A 63 3.80 -21.20 1.59
N ASP A 64 2.47 -21.29 1.69
CA ASP A 64 1.61 -21.82 0.64
C ASP A 64 1.74 -20.95 -0.62
N LEU A 65 1.69 -19.63 -0.46
CA LEU A 65 1.85 -18.69 -1.56
C LEU A 65 3.28 -18.67 -2.10
N GLU A 66 4.31 -18.79 -1.27
CA GLU A 66 5.70 -18.92 -1.73
C GLU A 66 5.89 -20.18 -2.60
N ASN A 67 5.25 -21.28 -2.24
CA ASN A 67 5.28 -22.53 -3.02
C ASN A 67 4.46 -22.44 -4.31
N GLU A 68 3.22 -21.91 -4.24
CA GLU A 68 2.32 -21.74 -5.39
C GLU A 68 2.93 -20.81 -6.44
N PHE A 69 3.56 -19.73 -5.99
CA PHE A 69 4.11 -18.67 -6.82
C PHE A 69 5.63 -18.77 -6.96
N SER A 70 6.21 -19.97 -6.94
CA SER A 70 7.66 -20.18 -7.10
C SER A 70 8.20 -19.64 -8.45
N PHE A 71 8.48 -18.33 -8.49
CA PHE A 71 9.02 -17.59 -9.61
C PHE A 71 10.54 -17.64 -9.59
N LYS A 72 11.12 -18.55 -10.38
CA LYS A 72 12.43 -18.41 -11.07
C LYS A 72 13.50 -17.57 -10.34
N ASP A 73 13.77 -17.83 -9.06
CA ASP A 73 14.79 -17.13 -8.27
C ASP A 73 14.63 -15.58 -8.17
N ARG A 74 13.45 -15.02 -8.49
CA ARG A 74 13.23 -13.56 -8.53
C ARG A 74 12.49 -12.98 -7.34
N VAL A 75 11.79 -13.80 -6.57
CA VAL A 75 11.03 -13.34 -5.39
C VAL A 75 11.55 -14.08 -4.17
N LYS A 76 11.88 -13.33 -3.11
CA LYS A 76 12.33 -13.88 -1.83
C LYS A 76 11.39 -13.44 -0.72
N PHE A 77 10.86 -14.40 0.03
CA PHE A 77 10.05 -14.12 1.21
C PHE A 77 10.89 -14.15 2.49
N GLN A 78 10.57 -13.27 3.43
CA GLN A 78 11.09 -13.28 4.79
C GLN A 78 9.96 -12.95 5.75
N TYR A 79 9.83 -13.76 6.79
CA TYR A 79 8.87 -13.54 7.87
C TYR A 79 9.62 -13.21 9.15
N PHE A 80 9.25 -12.12 9.81
CA PHE A 80 9.80 -11.68 11.08
C PHE A 80 8.67 -11.49 12.08
N HIS A 81 8.83 -12.04 13.29
CA HIS A 81 7.85 -11.93 14.36
C HIS A 81 8.38 -11.04 15.49
N PHE A 82 7.60 -10.05 15.89
CA PHE A 82 7.89 -9.05 16.91
C PHE A 82 6.77 -9.02 17.96
N PRO A 83 6.75 -9.98 18.91
CA PRO A 83 5.66 -10.09 19.89
C PRO A 83 5.57 -8.87 20.83
N GLU A 84 6.65 -8.09 20.94
CA GLU A 84 6.69 -6.85 21.71
C GLU A 84 5.86 -5.72 21.08
N ASN A 85 5.38 -5.89 19.84
CA ASN A 85 4.71 -4.86 19.03
C ASN A 85 5.46 -3.51 19.07
N PRO A 86 6.58 -3.38 18.33
CA PRO A 86 7.34 -2.13 18.28
C PRO A 86 6.57 -0.97 17.62
N GLY A 87 5.39 -1.24 17.05
CA GLY A 87 4.58 -0.30 16.31
C GLY A 87 4.83 -0.33 14.80
N TYR A 88 3.86 0.17 14.04
CA TYR A 88 3.85 0.13 12.57
C TYR A 88 5.02 0.88 11.93
N GLY A 89 5.28 2.11 12.39
CA GLY A 89 6.38 2.93 11.88
C GLY A 89 7.74 2.32 12.16
N VAL A 90 7.96 1.79 13.37
CA VAL A 90 9.24 1.18 13.75
C VAL A 90 9.52 -0.08 12.93
N ALA A 91 8.51 -0.93 12.71
CA ALA A 91 8.64 -2.13 11.90
C ALA A 91 9.03 -1.78 10.44
N ASN A 92 8.31 -0.84 9.81
CA ASN A 92 8.65 -0.39 8.45
C ASN A 92 10.03 0.25 8.38
N ASN A 93 10.39 1.11 9.33
CA ASN A 93 11.72 1.73 9.38
C ASN A 93 12.83 0.68 9.51
N ARG A 94 12.63 -0.39 10.29
CA ARG A 94 13.59 -1.51 10.38
C ARG A 94 13.80 -2.18 9.03
N SER A 95 12.74 -2.35 8.24
CA SER A 95 12.81 -2.95 6.91
C SER A 95 13.53 -2.04 5.92
N ILE A 96 13.14 -0.76 5.86
CA ILE A 96 13.76 0.26 5.00
C ILE A 96 15.26 0.37 5.27
N LEU A 97 15.67 0.50 6.53
CA LEU A 97 17.08 0.66 6.90
C LEU A 97 17.94 -0.58 6.64
N LYS A 98 17.33 -1.76 6.51
CA LYS A 98 18.01 -3.01 6.16
C LYS A 98 17.96 -3.33 4.66
N SER A 99 17.13 -2.61 3.91
CA SER A 99 16.99 -2.78 2.48
C SER A 99 18.19 -2.15 1.77
N ASN A 100 18.83 -2.92 0.88
CA ASN A 100 19.86 -2.43 -0.04
C ASN A 100 19.31 -2.28 -1.47
N ASN A 101 17.98 -2.37 -1.61
CA ASN A 101 17.29 -2.30 -2.89
C ASN A 101 16.99 -0.84 -3.29
N GLU A 102 16.84 -0.60 -4.58
CA GLU A 102 16.64 0.74 -5.15
C GLU A 102 15.29 1.34 -4.75
N PHE A 103 14.24 0.51 -4.67
CA PHE A 103 12.93 0.94 -4.22
C PHE A 103 12.44 0.16 -3.01
N HIS A 104 11.62 0.85 -2.21
CA HIS A 104 10.95 0.29 -1.06
C HIS A 104 9.45 0.59 -1.12
N LEU A 105 8.63 -0.46 -1.11
CA LEU A 105 7.19 -0.36 -1.01
C LEU A 105 6.74 -0.66 0.42
N VAL A 106 6.11 0.33 1.06
CA VAL A 106 5.37 0.11 2.30
C VAL A 106 3.93 -0.25 1.93
N LEU A 107 3.51 -1.48 2.24
CA LEU A 107 2.18 -1.99 1.87
C LEU A 107 1.40 -2.38 3.13
N ASN A 108 0.16 -1.91 3.21
CA ASN A 108 -0.77 -2.35 4.24
C ASN A 108 -1.33 -3.75 3.90
N PRO A 109 -1.60 -4.61 4.90
CA PRO A 109 -1.99 -6.00 4.70
C PRO A 109 -3.43 -6.22 4.23
N ASP A 110 -4.18 -5.15 4.02
CA ASP A 110 -5.58 -5.12 3.61
C ASP A 110 -5.78 -4.46 2.23
N ILE A 111 -4.69 -4.03 1.59
CA ILE A 111 -4.75 -3.38 0.28
C ILE A 111 -4.72 -4.42 -0.83
N LYS A 112 -5.68 -4.32 -1.75
CA LYS A 112 -5.65 -5.04 -3.02
C LYS A 112 -4.99 -4.16 -4.07
N MET A 113 -4.02 -4.74 -4.78
CA MET A 113 -3.35 -4.04 -5.87
C MET A 113 -3.95 -4.40 -7.22
N ILE A 114 -4.08 -3.38 -8.06
CA ILE A 114 -4.34 -3.57 -9.49
C ILE A 114 -3.02 -4.01 -10.13
N PRO A 115 -2.99 -5.01 -11.04
CA PRO A 115 -1.75 -5.61 -11.53
C PRO A 115 -0.71 -4.63 -12.06
N GLU A 116 -1.15 -3.57 -12.75
CA GLU A 116 -0.30 -2.56 -13.37
C GLU A 116 0.32 -1.55 -12.39
N THR A 117 -0.15 -1.52 -11.14
CA THR A 117 0.18 -0.46 -10.17
C THR A 117 1.68 -0.35 -9.91
N LEU A 118 2.35 -1.48 -9.69
CA LEU A 118 3.77 -1.50 -9.34
C LEU A 118 4.66 -1.02 -10.49
N ASP A 119 4.32 -1.42 -11.72
CA ASP A 119 5.01 -0.97 -12.94
C ASP A 119 4.87 0.56 -13.11
N LEU A 120 3.65 1.09 -12.99
CA LEU A 120 3.39 2.51 -13.12
C LEU A 120 4.14 3.34 -12.06
N CYS A 121 4.15 2.88 -10.80
CA CYS A 121 4.88 3.55 -9.73
C CYS A 121 6.39 3.58 -9.99
N VAL A 122 6.98 2.44 -10.37
CA VAL A 122 8.41 2.35 -10.68
C VAL A 122 8.77 3.26 -11.84
N ARG A 123 8.01 3.19 -12.96
CA ARG A 123 8.25 4.04 -14.13
C ARG A 123 8.16 5.51 -13.80
N TYR A 124 7.17 5.91 -12.99
CA TYR A 124 7.02 7.31 -12.59
C TYR A 124 8.25 7.82 -11.81
N LEU A 125 8.79 7.02 -10.89
CA LEU A 125 9.99 7.37 -10.13
C LEU A 125 11.25 7.39 -11.01
N GLU A 126 11.39 6.45 -11.95
CA GLU A 126 12.50 6.46 -12.93
C GLU A 126 12.46 7.71 -13.83
N GLU A 127 11.26 8.15 -14.25
CA GLU A 127 11.07 9.33 -15.10
C GLU A 127 11.24 10.65 -14.33
N HIS A 128 11.12 10.64 -13.00
CA HIS A 128 11.16 11.84 -12.16
C HIS A 128 12.20 11.70 -11.03
N PRO A 129 13.51 11.85 -11.30
CA PRO A 129 14.58 11.65 -10.31
C PRO A 129 14.56 12.64 -9.12
N GLY A 130 13.75 13.70 -9.18
CA GLY A 130 13.51 14.61 -8.05
C GLY A 130 12.34 14.21 -7.15
N CYS A 131 11.71 13.06 -7.39
CA CYS A 131 10.59 12.55 -6.62
C CYS A 131 11.03 11.35 -5.78
N ASP A 132 11.03 11.50 -4.45
CA ASP A 132 11.48 10.45 -3.54
C ASP A 132 10.40 9.40 -3.22
N ALA A 133 9.12 9.75 -3.43
CA ALA A 133 7.99 8.89 -3.08
C ALA A 133 6.78 9.14 -3.97
N VAL A 134 6.15 8.04 -4.39
CA VAL A 134 4.87 8.04 -5.10
C VAL A 134 3.84 7.28 -4.27
N VAL A 135 2.60 7.76 -4.28
CA VAL A 135 1.47 7.08 -3.63
C VAL A 135 0.36 6.90 -4.66
N PRO A 136 0.02 5.66 -5.05
CA PRO A 136 -1.04 5.42 -6.02
C PRO A 136 -2.40 5.88 -5.49
N SER A 137 -3.34 6.09 -6.40
CA SER A 137 -4.73 6.39 -6.04
C SER A 137 -5.39 5.15 -5.40
N VAL A 138 -6.04 5.35 -4.26
CA VAL A 138 -6.76 4.29 -3.54
C VAL A 138 -8.24 4.39 -3.84
N TRP A 139 -8.86 3.26 -4.15
CA TRP A 139 -10.27 3.15 -4.52
C TRP A 139 -10.99 2.26 -3.53
N ASP A 140 -12.22 2.63 -3.15
CA ASP A 140 -13.08 1.77 -2.38
C ASP A 140 -13.68 0.67 -3.26
N TRP A 141 -13.48 -0.58 -2.85
CA TRP A 141 -13.98 -1.75 -3.55
C TRP A 141 -15.43 -2.10 -3.16
N GLU A 142 -15.91 -1.67 -1.98
CA GLU A 142 -17.22 -2.06 -1.44
C GLU A 142 -18.35 -1.06 -1.72
N SER A 143 -18.02 0.20 -2.03
CA SER A 143 -18.99 1.21 -2.47
C SER A 143 -19.46 0.95 -3.90
N GLY A 144 -20.21 -0.14 -4.10
CA GLY A 144 -20.56 -0.68 -5.41
C GLY A 144 -22.05 -0.98 -5.62
N SER A 145 -22.96 -0.59 -4.73
CA SER A 145 -24.40 -0.75 -4.98
C SER A 145 -24.93 0.24 -6.04
N ASP A 146 -24.23 1.37 -6.26
CA ASP A 146 -24.62 2.44 -7.19
C ASP A 146 -23.60 2.69 -8.33
N GLY A 147 -22.65 1.76 -8.55
CA GLY A 147 -21.66 1.86 -9.65
C GLY A 147 -20.67 3.03 -9.55
N LYS A 148 -20.57 3.70 -8.39
CA LYS A 148 -19.62 4.78 -8.14
C LYS A 148 -18.49 4.32 -7.23
N HIS A 149 -17.39 3.86 -7.83
CA HIS A 149 -16.14 3.69 -7.10
C HIS A 149 -15.70 5.03 -6.52
N ASN A 150 -15.79 5.18 -5.20
CA ASN A 150 -15.36 6.39 -4.54
C ASN A 150 -13.85 6.33 -4.32
N ILE A 151 -13.15 7.37 -4.75
CA ILE A 151 -11.73 7.56 -4.44
C ILE A 151 -11.61 7.75 -2.92
N GLN A 152 -10.80 6.92 -2.28
CA GLN A 152 -10.43 7.13 -0.89
C GLN A 152 -9.28 8.15 -0.84
N PHE A 153 -9.59 9.35 -0.33
CA PHE A 153 -8.58 10.37 -0.13
C PHE A 153 -7.77 10.04 1.12
N LEU A 154 -6.53 9.60 0.91
CA LEU A 154 -5.56 9.46 1.99
C LEU A 154 -5.27 10.84 2.60
N VAL A 155 -5.12 10.89 3.93
CA VAL A 155 -4.67 12.09 4.63
C VAL A 155 -3.19 12.28 4.31
N LYS A 156 -2.89 13.10 3.30
CA LYS A 156 -1.51 13.39 2.84
C LYS A 156 -0.91 14.64 3.50
N SER A 157 -1.65 15.29 4.40
CA SER A 157 -1.18 16.47 5.13
C SER A 157 -0.58 16.03 6.46
N TYR A 158 0.56 16.63 6.83
CA TYR A 158 1.13 16.44 8.17
C TYR A 158 0.08 16.81 9.22
N PRO A 159 -0.33 15.87 10.09
CA PRO A 159 -1.23 16.21 11.18
C PRO A 159 -0.47 17.18 12.09
N THR A 160 -1.10 18.30 12.43
CA THR A 160 -0.49 19.24 13.37
C THR A 160 -0.43 18.59 14.75
N VAL A 161 0.53 19.01 15.58
CA VAL A 161 0.65 18.53 16.98
C VAL A 161 -0.68 18.69 17.72
N PHE A 162 -1.44 19.75 17.41
CA PHE A 162 -2.78 19.95 17.96
C PHE A 162 -3.78 18.90 17.49
N VAL A 163 -3.79 18.54 16.20
CA VAL A 163 -4.68 17.46 15.69
C VAL A 163 -4.38 16.14 16.40
N LEU A 164 -3.10 15.77 16.54
CA LEU A 164 -2.68 14.58 17.29
C LEU A 164 -3.09 14.66 18.77
N PHE A 165 -2.93 15.83 19.39
CA PHE A 165 -3.35 16.06 20.78
C PHE A 165 -4.86 15.91 20.95
N PHE A 166 -5.67 16.48 20.05
CA PHE A 166 -7.13 16.39 20.12
C PHE A 166 -7.63 14.97 19.83
N GLU A 167 -6.99 14.21 18.94
CA GLU A 167 -7.33 12.81 18.68
C GLU A 167 -7.06 11.90 19.88
N VAL A 168 -5.92 12.08 20.57
CA VAL A 168 -5.55 11.24 21.72
C VAL A 168 -6.26 11.67 23.01
N PHE A 169 -6.40 12.99 23.25
CA PHE A 169 -6.84 13.51 24.54
C PHE A 169 -8.25 14.11 24.55
N CYS A 170 -8.82 14.47 23.40
CA CYS A 170 -10.12 15.16 23.35
C CYS A 170 -11.24 14.36 22.69
N ALA A 171 -10.96 13.12 22.26
CA ALA A 171 -11.96 12.25 21.65
C ALA A 171 -13.16 11.96 22.56
N GLU A 172 -13.05 12.03 23.89
CA GLU A 172 -14.21 11.85 24.79
C GLU A 172 -14.98 13.14 25.08
N CYS A 173 -14.31 14.30 25.17
CA CYS A 173 -14.95 15.54 25.62
C CYS A 173 -15.63 16.37 24.50
N PHE A 174 -15.23 16.20 23.23
CA PHE A 174 -15.61 17.15 22.16
C PHE A 174 -16.26 16.54 20.91
N LYS A 175 -16.84 15.32 21.01
CA LYS A 175 -17.47 14.61 19.87
C LYS A 175 -18.50 15.43 19.07
N LYS A 176 -19.07 16.50 19.60
CA LYS A 176 -20.06 17.34 18.90
C LYS A 176 -19.50 18.46 18.01
N ASN A 177 -18.24 18.91 18.19
CA ASN A 177 -17.73 20.11 17.50
C ASN A 177 -16.52 19.90 16.56
N ILE A 178 -15.90 18.71 16.54
CA ILE A 178 -14.67 18.46 15.75
C ILE A 178 -14.94 18.21 14.25
N SER A 179 -16.19 17.94 13.85
CA SER A 179 -16.57 17.69 12.44
C SER A 179 -16.30 18.86 11.47
N LYS A 180 -16.05 20.06 11.99
CA LYS A 180 -15.66 21.23 11.18
C LYS A 180 -14.14 21.30 10.89
N ILE A 181 -13.31 20.69 11.74
CA ILE A 181 -11.84 20.72 11.62
C ILE A 181 -11.32 19.55 10.78
N LEU A 182 -11.98 18.39 10.84
CA LEU A 182 -11.59 17.18 10.12
C LEU A 182 -12.16 17.07 8.69
N ARG A 183 -12.63 18.18 8.09
CA ARG A 183 -13.07 18.12 6.68
C ARG A 183 -11.84 17.85 5.80
N PRO A 184 -11.84 16.80 4.96
CA PRO A 184 -10.77 16.61 4.00
C PRO A 184 -10.71 17.87 3.13
N ILE A 185 -9.53 18.52 3.13
CA ILE A 185 -9.28 19.67 2.27
C ILE A 185 -9.37 19.15 0.83
N ARG A 186 -10.46 19.46 0.12
CA ARG A 186 -10.53 19.25 -1.33
C ARG A 186 -9.36 20.04 -1.94
N PRO A 187 -8.47 19.42 -2.72
CA PRO A 187 -7.64 20.20 -3.61
C PRO A 187 -8.57 20.98 -4.54
N LYS A 188 -8.47 22.31 -4.54
CA LYS A 188 -9.11 23.14 -5.57
C LYS A 188 -8.38 22.86 -6.89
N GLY A 189 -8.83 21.85 -7.62
CA GLY A 189 -8.49 21.70 -9.02
C GLY A 189 -9.05 22.91 -9.77
N LYS A 190 -8.16 23.74 -10.33
CA LYS A 190 -8.53 24.72 -11.35
C LYS A 190 -9.16 23.97 -12.52
N GLY A 191 -10.24 24.53 -13.06
CA GLY A 191 -11.07 23.91 -14.08
C GLY A 191 -10.29 23.47 -15.31
N LEU A 192 -10.57 22.24 -15.76
CA LEU A 192 -10.48 21.86 -17.15
C LEU A 192 -11.92 21.85 -17.66
N GLU A 193 -12.29 22.90 -18.38
CA GLU A 193 -13.52 22.94 -19.18
C GLU A 193 -13.45 21.82 -20.23
N SER A 194 -14.29 20.80 -20.09
CA SER A 194 -14.54 19.82 -21.14
C SER A 194 -15.49 20.42 -22.18
N ASN A 195 -14.91 21.17 -23.10
CA ASN A 195 -15.60 21.63 -24.30
C ASN A 195 -15.24 20.72 -25.47
N SER A 196 -16.05 19.69 -25.73
CA SER A 196 -16.15 19.11 -27.08
C SER A 196 -17.48 18.40 -27.22
N GLY A 197 -18.38 19.07 -27.92
CA GLY A 197 -19.73 18.61 -28.19
C GLY A 197 -19.80 17.42 -29.13
N ARG A 198 -20.96 16.76 -29.02
CA ARG A 198 -21.59 15.85 -29.97
C ARG A 198 -21.14 16.09 -31.42
N ARG A 199 -20.66 15.04 -32.08
CA ARG A 199 -20.97 14.83 -33.49
C ARG A 199 -21.68 13.49 -33.62
N THR A 200 -22.85 13.60 -34.22
CA THR A 200 -23.76 12.57 -34.66
C THR A 200 -23.14 11.71 -35.75
N PHE A 201 -23.63 10.47 -35.83
CA PHE A 201 -23.58 9.61 -36.99
C PHE A 201 -24.09 10.35 -38.24
N ASP A 202 -23.27 10.37 -39.29
CA ASP A 202 -23.54 9.92 -40.67
C ASP A 202 -22.25 10.02 -41.50
#